data_AF-A0A4Y7LAF0-F1
#
_entry.id   AF-A0A4Y7LAF0-F1
#
_cell.length_a   1.000
_cell.length_b   1.000
_cell.length_c   1.000
_cell.angle_alpha   90.00
_cell.angle_beta   90.00
_cell.angle_gamma   90.00
#
_symmetry.space_group_name_H-M   'P 1'
#
loop_
_entity.id
_entity.type
_entity.pdbx_description
1 polymer ?
#
loop_
_entity_poly.entity_id
_entity_poly.type
_entity_poly.pdbx_seq_one_letter_code
_entity_poly.pdbx_strand_id
1 'polypeptide(L)'
;MKQDDPDYGRIVELMRKVRDGLCEMAPQSWKQEILEAIDLAILAQVLMCGTRDMDYLGKILQFALVTLQKLSAAATEDEMKETHKNLLKDLGVASSGSFLESMIKGLRFVLQEIQALKREISKARIKIMEPIIKGPGGLEYLKKAFGGRHGSPSNVSTSLPLTVRWLSSVRGSAEEEWEEHKDSLAAFMASQPSTSQGLPPSTSLKTGGNIPTSSNKFQPTFYPQVSTTGGQPECKGEKIDVLVRLGLLKLVSKIEGINNENLPETLKLNFPRLRSIQSQLQKIIVISTSMLVLRQSLLRKSSYINP
;
A
#
# COMPACT_ATOMS: atom_id res chain seq x y z
N MET A 1 -48.55 -1.19 33.39
CA MET A 1 -47.22 -1.11 32.74
C MET A 1 -47.41 -1.59 31.31
N LYS A 2 -47.38 -0.67 30.33
CA LYS A 2 -47.49 -1.03 28.91
C LYS A 2 -46.13 -1.61 28.49
N GLN A 3 -46.13 -2.89 28.12
CA GLN A 3 -44.98 -3.55 27.51
C GLN A 3 -44.80 -2.88 26.15
N ASP A 4 -43.70 -2.12 25.97
CA ASP A 4 -43.36 -1.56 24.66
C ASP A 4 -43.27 -2.71 23.65
N ASP A 5 -43.96 -2.55 22.53
CA ASP A 5 -43.96 -3.51 21.43
C ASP A 5 -42.51 -3.63 20.93
N PRO A 6 -41.91 -4.84 20.92
CA PRO A 6 -40.54 -5.00 20.49
C PRO A 6 -40.38 -4.60 19.00
N ASP A 7 -39.56 -3.58 18.73
CA ASP A 7 -39.26 -3.12 17.37
C ASP A 7 -38.39 -4.16 16.62
N TYR A 8 -39.07 -5.13 16.00
CA TYR A 8 -38.47 -6.17 15.17
C TYR A 8 -37.96 -5.65 13.82
N GLY A 9 -38.20 -4.38 13.47
CA GLY A 9 -37.73 -3.77 12.22
C GLY A 9 -36.20 -3.85 12.08
N ARG A 10 -35.48 -3.78 13.20
CA ARG A 10 -34.02 -3.90 13.22
C ARG A 10 -33.50 -5.28 12.81
N ILE A 11 -34.19 -6.35 13.18
CA ILE A 11 -33.83 -7.73 12.78
C ILE A 11 -34.00 -7.90 11.27
N VAL A 12 -35.13 -7.44 10.73
CA VAL A 12 -35.42 -7.52 9.30
C VAL A 12 -34.39 -6.73 8.49
N GLU A 13 -33.98 -5.56 8.97
CA GLU A 13 -32.92 -4.76 8.35
C GLU A 13 -31.57 -5.49 8.37
N LEU A 14 -31.19 -6.10 9.49
CA LEU A 14 -29.94 -6.86 9.61
C LEU A 14 -29.96 -8.11 8.73
N MET A 15 -31.07 -8.84 8.68
CA MET A 15 -31.18 -10.02 7.81
C MET A 15 -31.15 -9.65 6.33
N ARG A 16 -31.74 -8.51 5.95
CA ARG A 16 -31.59 -7.95 4.60
C ARG A 16 -30.12 -7.72 4.25
N LYS A 17 -29.35 -7.09 5.15
CA LYS A 17 -27.91 -6.86 4.95
C LYS A 17 -27.13 -8.17 4.83
N VAL A 18 -27.49 -9.21 5.59
CA VAL A 18 -26.88 -10.54 5.47
C VAL A 18 -27.16 -11.14 4.10
N ARG A 19 -28.43 -11.18 3.67
CA ARG A 19 -28.85 -11.71 2.37
C ARG A 19 -28.18 -10.98 1.21
N ASP A 20 -28.23 -9.66 1.21
CA ASP A 20 -27.66 -8.83 0.14
C ASP A 20 -26.13 -8.99 0.11
N GLY A 21 -25.48 -9.03 1.29
CA GLY A 21 -24.05 -9.29 1.41
C GLY A 21 -23.61 -10.65 0.88
N LEU A 22 -24.38 -11.71 1.13
CA LEU A 22 -24.14 -13.05 0.56
C LEU A 22 -24.35 -13.04 -0.96
N CYS A 23 -25.41 -12.40 -1.47
CA CYS A 23 -25.69 -12.31 -2.90
C CYS A 23 -24.61 -11.55 -3.69
N GLU A 24 -23.98 -10.54 -3.09
CA GLU A 24 -22.88 -9.81 -3.74
C GLU A 24 -21.61 -10.65 -3.94
N MET A 25 -21.35 -11.58 -3.02
CA MET A 25 -20.16 -12.45 -3.05
C MET A 25 -20.41 -13.76 -3.81
N ALA A 26 -21.67 -14.21 -3.84
CA ALA A 26 -22.03 -15.51 -4.38
C ALA A 26 -22.01 -15.56 -5.93
N PRO A 27 -21.68 -16.73 -6.51
CA PRO A 27 -21.89 -17.01 -7.92
C PRO A 27 -23.37 -16.83 -8.32
N GLN A 28 -23.64 -16.51 -9.59
CA GLN A 28 -25.02 -16.29 -10.08
C GLN A 28 -25.95 -17.49 -9.83
N SER A 29 -25.42 -18.71 -9.89
CA SER A 29 -26.18 -19.94 -9.63
C SER A 29 -26.74 -20.05 -8.21
N TRP A 30 -26.14 -19.38 -7.23
CA TRP A 30 -26.56 -19.47 -5.82
C TRP A 30 -27.46 -18.32 -5.38
N LYS A 31 -27.54 -17.24 -6.15
CA LYS A 31 -28.31 -16.05 -5.75
C LYS A 31 -29.78 -16.36 -5.53
N GLN A 32 -30.37 -17.16 -6.42
CA GLN A 32 -31.78 -17.54 -6.30
C GLN A 32 -32.02 -18.39 -5.05
N GLU A 33 -31.14 -19.37 -4.77
CA GLU A 33 -31.20 -20.20 -3.55
C GLU A 33 -31.09 -19.35 -2.27
N ILE A 34 -30.20 -18.34 -2.25
CA ILE A 34 -30.05 -17.42 -1.11
C ILE A 34 -31.30 -16.56 -0.91
N LEU A 35 -31.93 -16.09 -2.00
CA LEU A 35 -33.16 -15.29 -1.92
C LEU A 35 -34.34 -16.10 -1.41
N GLU A 36 -34.44 -17.37 -1.81
CA GLU A 36 -35.50 -18.29 -1.39
C GLU A 36 -35.32 -18.75 0.06
N ALA A 37 -34.08 -19.04 0.48
CA ALA A 37 -33.79 -19.46 1.84
C ALA A 37 -33.89 -18.31 2.87
N ILE A 38 -33.65 -17.06 2.44
CA ILE A 38 -33.74 -15.86 3.28
C ILE A 38 -34.88 -14.97 2.79
N ASP A 39 -36.11 -15.48 2.93
CA ASP A 39 -37.31 -14.73 2.60
C ASP A 39 -37.65 -13.70 3.71
N LEU A 40 -37.53 -12.42 3.36
CA LEU A 40 -37.80 -11.30 4.27
C LEU A 40 -39.29 -11.12 4.57
N ALA A 41 -40.19 -11.53 3.67
CA ALA A 41 -41.63 -11.44 3.87
C ALA A 41 -42.09 -12.49 4.88
N ILE A 42 -41.61 -13.73 4.75
CA ILE A 42 -41.86 -14.79 5.72
C ILE A 42 -41.24 -14.44 7.08
N LEU A 43 -40.01 -13.90 7.08
CA LEU A 43 -39.37 -13.43 8.31
C LEU A 43 -40.17 -12.33 9.03
N ALA A 44 -40.64 -11.33 8.29
CA ALA A 44 -41.46 -10.26 8.85
C ALA A 44 -42.78 -10.81 9.40
N GLN A 45 -43.42 -11.74 8.70
CA GLN A 45 -44.65 -12.39 9.16
C GLN A 45 -44.43 -13.20 10.46
N VAL A 46 -43.37 -13.99 10.53
CA VAL A 46 -43.02 -14.78 11.73
C VAL A 46 -42.77 -13.87 12.95
N LEU A 47 -42.10 -12.73 12.74
CA LEU A 47 -41.83 -11.76 13.82
C LEU A 47 -43.10 -11.01 14.26
N MET A 48 -43.99 -10.66 13.32
CA MET A 48 -45.22 -9.92 13.60
C MET A 48 -46.34 -10.79 14.21
N CYS A 49 -46.38 -12.10 13.91
CA CYS A 49 -47.37 -13.01 14.47
C CYS A 49 -47.11 -13.41 15.94
N GLY A 50 -46.02 -12.94 16.56
CA GLY A 50 -45.69 -13.21 17.96
C GLY A 50 -45.28 -14.67 18.26
N THR A 51 -45.40 -15.56 17.28
CA THR A 51 -44.82 -16.91 17.28
C THR A 51 -43.31 -16.76 17.17
N ARG A 52 -42.63 -16.74 18.32
CA ARG A 52 -41.15 -16.78 18.40
C ARG A 52 -40.66 -18.15 17.91
N ASP A 53 -40.76 -18.39 16.60
CA ASP A 53 -40.28 -19.60 15.94
C ASP A 53 -38.75 -19.55 15.87
N MET A 54 -38.16 -19.95 17.01
CA MET A 54 -36.73 -20.07 17.22
C MET A 54 -36.09 -21.00 16.19
N ASP A 55 -36.83 -22.01 15.74
CA ASP A 55 -36.33 -23.03 14.84
C ASP A 55 -36.20 -22.49 13.43
N TYR A 56 -37.18 -21.72 12.95
CA TYR A 56 -37.11 -21.04 11.65
C TYR A 56 -35.93 -20.06 11.57
N LEU A 57 -35.78 -19.23 12.60
CA LEU A 57 -34.69 -18.23 12.66
C LEU A 57 -33.32 -18.86 12.83
N GLY A 58 -33.23 -19.93 13.64
CA GLY A 58 -32.02 -20.74 13.75
C GLY A 58 -31.62 -21.36 12.41
N LYS A 59 -32.58 -21.88 11.64
CA LYS A 59 -32.35 -22.42 10.29
C LYS A 59 -31.84 -21.37 9.31
N ILE A 60 -32.43 -20.17 9.31
CA ILE A 60 -31.96 -19.06 8.45
C ILE A 60 -30.52 -18.66 8.81
N LEU A 61 -30.22 -18.52 10.10
CA LEU A 61 -28.88 -18.16 10.56
C LEU A 61 -27.86 -19.25 10.21
N GLN A 62 -28.23 -20.51 10.41
CA GLN A 62 -27.41 -21.66 10.04
C GLN A 62 -27.18 -21.72 8.53
N PHE A 63 -28.21 -21.47 7.71
CA PHE A 63 -28.07 -21.39 6.26
C PHE A 63 -27.07 -20.29 5.85
N ALA A 64 -27.18 -19.10 6.44
CA ALA A 64 -26.27 -17.99 6.16
C ALA A 64 -24.82 -18.36 6.51
N LEU A 65 -24.59 -19.00 7.66
CA LEU A 65 -23.26 -19.42 8.10
C LEU A 65 -22.68 -20.56 7.25
N VAL A 66 -23.50 -21.54 6.84
CA VAL A 66 -23.07 -22.60 5.92
C VAL A 66 -22.73 -22.03 4.54
N THR A 67 -23.52 -21.08 4.05
CA THR A 67 -23.27 -20.41 2.77
C THR A 67 -21.98 -19.60 2.82
N LEU A 68 -21.75 -18.90 3.92
CA LEU A 68 -20.52 -18.16 4.18
C LEU A 68 -19.29 -19.09 4.20
N GLN A 69 -19.40 -20.25 4.86
CA GLN A 69 -18.35 -21.27 4.85
C GLN A 69 -18.06 -21.78 3.43
N LYS A 70 -19.08 -22.02 2.61
CA LYS A 70 -18.90 -22.42 1.21
C LYS A 70 -18.22 -21.35 0.34
N LEU A 71 -18.33 -20.07 0.72
CA LEU A 71 -17.73 -18.94 0.01
C LEU A 71 -16.31 -18.62 0.52
N SER A 72 -15.89 -19.17 1.66
CA SER A 72 -14.56 -18.93 2.22
C SER A 72 -13.50 -19.81 1.56
N ALA A 73 -12.22 -19.47 1.78
CA ALA A 73 -11.12 -20.26 1.27
C ALA A 73 -10.92 -21.52 2.14
N ALA A 74 -10.47 -22.62 1.53
CA ALA A 74 -10.20 -23.88 2.23
C ALA A 74 -9.22 -23.72 3.41
N ALA A 75 -8.32 -22.72 3.36
CA ALA A 75 -7.36 -22.44 4.43
C ALA A 75 -7.98 -21.79 5.69
N THR A 76 -9.14 -21.16 5.56
CA THR A 76 -9.87 -20.46 6.64
C THR A 76 -11.11 -21.25 7.11
N GLU A 77 -11.39 -22.39 6.46
CA GLU A 77 -12.61 -23.15 6.68
C GLU A 77 -12.67 -23.77 8.09
N ASP A 78 -11.56 -24.35 8.57
CA ASP A 78 -11.51 -25.01 9.88
C ASP A 78 -11.65 -24.03 11.05
N GLU A 79 -11.03 -22.86 10.95
CA GLU A 79 -11.15 -21.78 11.95
C GLU A 79 -12.56 -21.17 11.96
N MET A 80 -13.15 -20.95 10.78
CA MET A 80 -14.52 -20.48 10.63
C MET A 80 -15.54 -21.50 11.15
N LYS A 81 -15.28 -22.80 11.00
CA LYS A 81 -16.14 -23.88 11.49
C LYS A 81 -16.16 -23.95 13.02
N GLU A 82 -15.02 -23.76 13.66
CA GLU A 82 -14.92 -23.73 15.12
C GLU A 82 -15.62 -22.49 15.71
N THR A 83 -15.43 -21.32 15.10
CA THR A 83 -16.11 -20.08 15.54
C THR A 83 -17.63 -20.15 15.32
N HIS A 84 -18.08 -20.73 14.20
CA HIS A 84 -19.51 -21.00 13.94
C HIS A 84 -20.10 -21.95 15.00
N LYS A 85 -19.41 -23.05 15.33
CA LYS A 85 -19.87 -24.00 16.36
C LYS A 85 -19.98 -23.35 17.73
N ASN A 86 -19.02 -22.51 18.10
CA ASN A 86 -19.04 -21.76 19.35
C ASN A 86 -20.17 -20.73 19.39
N LEU A 87 -20.45 -20.03 18.29
CA LEU A 87 -21.59 -19.13 18.18
C LEU A 87 -22.94 -19.86 18.35
N LEU A 88 -23.13 -21.00 17.70
CA LEU A 88 -24.37 -21.79 17.84
C LEU A 88 -24.55 -22.32 19.26
N LYS A 89 -23.45 -22.71 19.93
CA LYS A 89 -23.48 -23.11 21.33
C LYS A 89 -23.87 -21.94 22.24
N ASP A 90 -23.31 -20.76 22.03
CA ASP A 90 -23.65 -19.53 22.76
C ASP A 90 -25.13 -19.14 22.57
N LEU A 91 -25.66 -19.28 21.35
CA LEU A 91 -27.04 -18.94 21.01
C LEU A 91 -28.04 -19.97 21.56
N GLY A 92 -27.68 -21.26 21.59
CA GLY A 92 -28.53 -22.34 22.13
C GLY A 92 -28.68 -22.31 23.65
N VAL A 93 -27.80 -21.61 24.38
CA VAL A 93 -27.85 -21.46 25.84
C VAL A 93 -28.70 -20.26 26.28
N ALA A 94 -29.12 -19.39 25.35
CA ALA A 94 -29.91 -18.20 25.66
C ALA A 94 -31.38 -18.56 25.99
N SER A 95 -31.88 -18.10 27.14
CA SER A 95 -33.28 -18.27 27.53
C SER A 95 -34.20 -17.33 26.75
N SER A 96 -35.50 -17.64 26.71
CA SER A 96 -36.54 -16.95 25.94
C SER A 96 -36.69 -15.43 26.19
N GLY A 97 -36.05 -14.88 27.23
CA GLY A 97 -35.99 -13.45 27.54
C GLY A 97 -34.87 -12.67 26.85
N SER A 98 -33.79 -13.33 26.41
CA SER A 98 -32.64 -12.71 25.73
C SER A 98 -32.59 -12.99 24.22
N PHE A 99 -33.69 -13.51 23.66
CA PHE A 99 -33.80 -13.91 22.25
C PHE A 99 -33.42 -12.81 21.25
N LEU A 100 -33.95 -11.60 21.44
CA LEU A 100 -33.68 -10.47 20.57
C LEU A 100 -32.18 -10.12 20.58
N GLU A 101 -31.57 -10.14 21.76
CA GLU A 101 -30.15 -9.87 21.95
C GLU A 101 -29.28 -10.96 21.31
N SER A 102 -29.63 -12.23 21.51
CA SER A 102 -28.97 -13.38 20.88
C SER A 102 -29.06 -13.31 19.35
N MET A 103 -30.22 -13.01 18.79
CA MET A 103 -30.38 -12.89 17.34
C MET A 103 -29.59 -11.71 16.76
N ILE A 104 -29.62 -10.56 17.43
CA ILE A 104 -28.80 -9.40 17.04
C ILE A 104 -27.31 -9.76 17.10
N LYS A 105 -26.86 -10.50 18.13
CA LYS A 105 -25.48 -10.99 18.27
C LYS A 105 -25.11 -11.93 17.12
N GLY A 106 -25.97 -12.90 16.79
CA GLY A 106 -25.78 -13.83 15.69
C GLY A 106 -25.71 -13.14 14.32
N LEU A 107 -26.66 -12.25 14.02
CA LEU A 107 -26.66 -11.49 12.76
C LEU A 107 -25.47 -10.55 12.65
N ARG A 108 -25.07 -9.91 13.76
CA ARG A 108 -23.88 -9.05 13.78
C ARG A 108 -22.61 -9.85 13.49
N PHE A 109 -22.50 -11.05 14.05
CA PHE A 109 -21.40 -11.95 13.76
C PHE A 109 -21.35 -12.30 12.26
N VAL A 110 -22.47 -12.74 11.66
CA VAL A 110 -22.51 -13.07 10.22
C VAL A 110 -22.11 -11.86 9.37
N LEU A 111 -22.58 -10.66 9.72
CA LEU A 111 -22.21 -9.44 9.01
C LEU A 111 -20.71 -9.12 9.13
N GLN A 112 -20.10 -9.33 10.30
CA GLN A 112 -18.66 -9.15 10.48
C GLN A 112 -17.87 -10.11 9.60
N GLU A 113 -18.27 -11.38 9.56
CA GLU A 113 -17.63 -12.38 8.71
C GLU A 113 -17.80 -12.08 7.22
N ILE A 114 -18.98 -11.62 6.78
CA ILE A 114 -19.20 -11.14 5.41
C ILE A 114 -18.22 -10.02 5.07
N GLN A 115 -17.99 -9.06 5.98
CA GLN A 115 -17.05 -7.97 5.75
C GLN A 115 -15.60 -8.45 5.70
N ALA A 116 -15.22 -9.40 6.55
CA ALA A 116 -13.89 -10.02 6.48
C ALA A 116 -13.70 -10.73 5.13
N LEU A 117 -14.66 -11.55 4.72
CA LEU A 117 -14.61 -12.30 3.47
C LEU A 117 -14.57 -11.38 2.24
N LYS A 118 -15.34 -10.26 2.23
CA LYS A 118 -15.24 -9.25 1.16
C LYS A 118 -13.83 -8.70 1.01
N ARG A 119 -13.13 -8.43 2.13
CA ARG A 119 -11.73 -7.96 2.09
C ARG A 119 -10.81 -9.04 1.54
N GLU A 120 -10.98 -10.29 1.94
CA GLU A 120 -10.17 -11.40 1.44
C GLU A 120 -10.37 -11.64 -0.05
N ILE A 121 -11.62 -11.64 -0.53
CA ILE A 121 -11.95 -11.73 -1.96
C ILE A 121 -11.29 -10.57 -2.72
N SER A 122 -11.36 -9.35 -2.19
CA SER A 122 -10.72 -8.20 -2.83
C SER A 122 -9.20 -8.36 -2.92
N LYS A 123 -8.55 -8.85 -1.85
CA LYS A 123 -7.11 -9.15 -1.79
C LYS A 123 -6.74 -10.25 -2.79
N ALA A 124 -7.55 -11.31 -2.86
CA ALA A 124 -7.37 -12.40 -3.82
C ALA A 124 -7.49 -11.92 -5.26
N ARG A 125 -8.51 -11.09 -5.59
CA ARG A 125 -8.67 -10.48 -6.91
C ARG A 125 -7.47 -9.61 -7.28
N ILE A 126 -6.97 -8.78 -6.36
CA ILE A 126 -5.75 -8.00 -6.57
C ILE A 126 -4.55 -8.91 -6.85
N LYS A 127 -4.39 -9.99 -6.09
CA LYS A 127 -3.31 -10.97 -6.27
C LYS A 127 -3.40 -11.70 -7.62
N ILE A 128 -4.60 -11.96 -8.13
CA ILE A 128 -4.82 -12.53 -9.47
C ILE A 128 -4.48 -11.51 -10.55
N MET A 129 -4.77 -10.23 -10.34
CA MET A 129 -4.43 -9.15 -11.27
C MET A 129 -2.94 -8.79 -11.25
N GLU A 130 -2.25 -9.02 -10.15
CA GLU A 130 -0.82 -8.71 -9.97
C GLU A 130 0.08 -9.23 -11.11
N PRO A 131 0.03 -10.51 -11.53
CA PRO A 131 0.83 -11.00 -12.66
C PRO A 131 0.44 -10.38 -13.99
N ILE A 132 -0.83 -10.00 -14.19
CA ILE A 132 -1.29 -9.33 -15.42
C ILE A 132 -0.72 -7.91 -15.49
N ILE A 133 -0.74 -7.19 -14.36
CA ILE A 133 -0.20 -5.84 -14.24
C ILE A 133 1.34 -5.85 -14.35
N LYS A 134 2.01 -6.84 -13.76
CA LYS A 134 3.47 -7.01 -13.83
C LYS A 134 3.95 -7.59 -15.16
N GLY A 135 3.08 -8.29 -15.87
CA GLY A 135 3.34 -8.85 -17.19
C GLY A 135 3.28 -7.82 -18.31
N PRO A 136 3.53 -8.23 -19.57
CA PRO A 136 3.53 -7.33 -20.73
C PRO A 136 2.18 -6.65 -20.98
N GLY A 137 1.06 -7.29 -20.60
CA GLY A 137 -0.28 -6.74 -20.74
C GLY A 137 -0.52 -5.46 -19.93
N GLY A 138 0.13 -5.32 -18.76
CA GLY A 138 0.07 -4.09 -17.97
C GLY A 138 0.70 -2.91 -18.69
N LEU A 139 1.82 -3.13 -19.38
CA LEU A 139 2.49 -2.10 -20.18
C LEU A 139 1.64 -1.68 -21.38
N GLU A 140 1.02 -2.63 -22.09
CA GLU A 140 0.12 -2.34 -23.21
C GLU A 140 -1.10 -1.55 -22.77
N TYR A 141 -1.70 -1.93 -21.64
CA TYR A 141 -2.81 -1.19 -21.05
C TYR A 141 -2.40 0.26 -20.74
N LEU A 142 -1.26 0.47 -20.10
CA LEU A 142 -0.74 1.81 -19.81
C LEU A 142 -0.47 2.61 -21.09
N LYS A 143 0.13 1.99 -22.11
CA LYS A 143 0.39 2.62 -23.40
C LYS A 143 -0.91 3.05 -24.09
N LYS A 144 -1.93 2.18 -24.11
CA LYS A 144 -3.24 2.47 -24.68
C LYS A 144 -3.98 3.57 -23.91
N ALA A 145 -3.98 3.50 -22.57
CA ALA A 145 -4.60 4.50 -21.72
C ALA A 145 -3.90 5.87 -21.86
N PHE A 146 -2.57 5.87 -21.95
CA PHE A 146 -1.78 7.08 -22.18
C PHE A 146 -2.10 7.69 -23.56
N GLY A 147 -2.11 6.88 -24.63
CA GLY A 147 -2.49 7.33 -25.97
C GLY A 147 -3.92 7.87 -26.04
N GLY A 148 -4.86 7.27 -25.31
CA GLY A 148 -6.23 7.79 -25.22
C GLY A 148 -6.35 9.14 -24.51
N ARG A 149 -5.47 9.45 -23.55
CA ARG A 149 -5.49 10.71 -22.80
C ARG A 149 -4.70 11.84 -23.47
N HIS A 150 -3.56 11.51 -24.08
CA HIS A 150 -2.62 12.48 -24.62
C HIS A 150 -2.54 12.47 -26.16
N GLY A 151 -3.30 11.60 -26.82
CA GLY A 151 -3.36 11.52 -28.27
C GLY A 151 -2.11 10.90 -28.92
N SER A 152 -1.94 11.18 -30.21
CA SER A 152 -0.87 10.61 -31.04
C SER A 152 0.49 11.29 -30.81
N PRO A 153 1.62 10.57 -30.93
CA PRO A 153 2.97 11.14 -30.78
C PRO A 153 3.32 12.30 -31.73
N SER A 154 2.54 12.51 -32.78
CA SER A 154 2.71 13.65 -33.71
C SER A 154 2.39 15.00 -33.08
N ASN A 155 1.54 15.03 -32.04
CA ASN A 155 1.07 16.26 -31.38
C ASN A 155 1.69 16.47 -29.99
N VAL A 156 2.87 15.90 -29.72
CA VAL A 156 3.51 15.92 -28.39
C VAL A 156 3.70 17.33 -27.82
N SER A 157 4.01 18.31 -28.65
CA SER A 157 4.20 19.70 -28.20
C SER A 157 2.93 20.35 -27.68
N THR A 158 1.75 19.91 -28.14
CA THR A 158 0.45 20.42 -27.68
C THR A 158 -0.16 19.56 -26.59
N SER A 159 0.11 18.25 -26.57
CA SER A 159 -0.47 17.32 -25.61
C SER A 159 0.36 17.07 -24.34
N LEU A 160 1.67 17.35 -24.39
CA LEU A 160 2.62 17.15 -23.28
C LEU A 160 3.55 18.38 -23.11
N PRO A 161 2.99 19.60 -22.95
CA PRO A 161 3.79 20.82 -22.89
C PRO A 161 4.76 20.86 -21.69
N LEU A 162 4.38 20.32 -20.53
CA LEU A 162 5.26 20.34 -19.35
C LEU A 162 6.41 19.34 -19.50
N THR A 163 6.15 18.14 -20.05
CA THR A 163 7.21 17.17 -20.35
C THR A 163 8.20 17.73 -21.37
N VAL A 164 7.74 18.38 -22.43
CA VAL A 164 8.63 19.00 -23.44
C VAL A 164 9.46 20.10 -22.81
N ARG A 165 8.84 21.02 -22.04
CA ARG A 165 9.55 22.10 -21.34
C ARG A 165 10.61 21.55 -20.38
N TRP A 166 10.26 20.53 -19.61
CA TRP A 166 11.16 19.87 -18.66
C TRP A 166 12.39 19.28 -19.37
N LEU A 167 12.21 18.45 -20.41
CA LEU A 167 13.34 17.86 -21.13
C LEU A 167 14.17 18.90 -21.88
N SER A 168 13.53 19.95 -22.41
CA SER A 168 14.23 21.02 -23.12
C SER A 168 15.13 21.84 -22.19
N SER A 169 14.72 22.03 -20.93
CA SER A 169 15.53 22.73 -19.91
C SER A 169 16.85 22.03 -19.58
N VAL A 170 16.93 20.72 -19.81
CA VAL A 170 18.09 19.88 -19.50
C VAL A 170 18.96 19.66 -20.75
N ARG A 171 18.35 19.74 -21.94
CA ARG A 171 18.98 19.37 -23.20
C ARG A 171 20.28 20.11 -23.52
N GLY A 172 20.37 21.40 -23.16
CA GLY A 172 21.54 22.22 -23.46
C GLY A 172 22.77 21.86 -22.61
N SER A 173 22.58 21.48 -21.34
CA SER A 173 23.67 21.23 -20.40
C SER A 173 23.89 19.75 -20.08
N ALA A 174 23.12 18.85 -20.70
CA ALA A 174 23.10 17.44 -20.32
C ALA A 174 24.43 16.72 -20.54
N GLU A 175 25.12 17.01 -21.64
CA GLU A 175 26.39 16.36 -21.94
C GLU A 175 27.48 16.83 -20.97
N GLU A 176 27.58 18.15 -20.77
CA GLU A 176 28.55 18.77 -19.88
C GLU A 176 28.36 18.32 -18.42
N GLU A 177 27.14 18.40 -17.88
CA GLU A 177 26.86 17.97 -16.49
C GLU A 177 27.08 16.46 -16.30
N TRP A 178 26.91 15.67 -17.36
CA TRP A 178 27.17 14.23 -17.30
C TRP A 178 28.68 13.93 -17.30
N GLU A 179 29.47 14.65 -18.10
CA GLU A 179 30.93 14.56 -18.04
C GLU A 179 31.47 15.01 -16.68
N GLU A 180 31.01 16.15 -16.14
CA GLU A 180 31.39 16.61 -14.80
C GLU A 180 31.05 15.58 -13.70
N HIS A 181 29.90 14.91 -13.83
CA HIS A 181 29.52 13.85 -12.91
C HIS A 181 30.48 12.66 -13.00
N LYS A 182 30.86 12.23 -14.21
CA LYS A 182 31.82 11.14 -14.42
C LYS A 182 33.19 11.50 -13.85
N ASP A 183 33.65 12.71 -14.08
CA ASP A 183 34.92 13.21 -13.54
C ASP A 183 34.91 13.26 -12.01
N SER A 184 33.83 13.75 -11.41
CA SER A 184 33.64 13.77 -9.95
C SER A 184 33.62 12.36 -9.35
N LEU A 185 32.96 11.42 -10.03
CA LEU A 185 32.89 10.02 -9.61
C LEU A 185 34.25 9.33 -9.74
N ALA A 186 35.00 9.60 -10.82
CA ALA A 186 36.36 9.12 -11.00
C ALA A 186 37.30 9.68 -9.92
N ALA A 187 37.20 10.98 -9.60
CA ALA A 187 37.95 11.61 -8.52
C ALA A 187 37.59 11.02 -7.15
N PHE A 188 36.31 10.78 -6.88
CA PHE A 188 35.86 10.14 -5.66
C PHE A 188 36.40 8.71 -5.53
N MET A 189 36.33 7.91 -6.60
CA MET A 189 36.89 6.56 -6.61
C MET A 189 38.41 6.55 -6.48
N ALA A 190 39.12 7.49 -7.11
CA ALA A 190 40.56 7.65 -6.96
C ALA A 190 40.98 8.08 -5.55
N SER A 191 40.10 8.81 -4.83
CA SER A 191 40.32 9.24 -3.45
C SER A 191 40.02 8.16 -2.39
N GLN A 192 39.52 6.99 -2.80
CA GLN A 192 39.33 5.83 -1.92
C GLN A 192 40.62 5.00 -1.88
N PRO A 193 41.47 5.14 -0.84
CA PRO A 193 42.48 4.12 -0.58
C PRO A 193 41.75 2.82 -0.23
N SER A 194 42.27 1.72 -0.74
CA SER A 194 41.78 0.35 -0.58
C SER A 194 41.77 -0.12 0.89
N THR A 195 40.96 0.46 1.76
CA THR A 195 40.73 -0.03 3.11
C THR A 195 39.37 0.44 3.63
N SER A 196 38.61 -0.51 4.16
CA SER A 196 37.39 -0.26 4.90
C SER A 196 37.61 0.71 6.06
N GLN A 197 37.28 1.99 5.89
CA GLN A 197 36.77 2.91 6.92
C GLN A 197 36.76 4.34 6.34
N GLY A 198 35.57 4.84 5.98
CA GLY A 198 35.32 6.25 5.71
C GLY A 198 35.32 7.11 6.98
N LEU A 199 36.28 6.90 7.87
CA LEU A 199 36.56 7.77 9.01
C LEU A 199 37.90 8.48 8.74
N PRO A 200 38.03 9.76 9.10
CA PRO A 200 39.31 10.46 8.99
C PRO A 200 40.39 9.69 9.79
N PRO A 201 41.68 9.79 9.42
CA PRO A 201 42.75 9.05 10.06
C PRO A 201 42.72 9.29 11.56
N SER A 202 42.51 8.20 12.31
CA SER A 202 42.55 8.22 13.77
C SER A 202 43.91 8.73 14.21
N THR A 203 43.94 9.94 14.77
CA THR A 203 45.10 10.42 15.52
C THR A 203 45.30 9.47 16.70
N SER A 204 46.34 8.64 16.63
CA SER A 204 46.78 7.79 17.74
C SER A 204 47.15 8.66 18.95
N LEU A 205 46.19 8.91 19.83
CA LEU A 205 46.46 9.29 21.21
C LEU A 205 46.46 7.99 22.03
N LYS A 206 47.65 7.61 22.50
CA LYS A 206 47.82 6.56 23.49
C LYS A 206 47.07 6.97 24.76
N THR A 207 45.96 6.30 25.06
CA THR A 207 45.44 6.25 26.42
C THR A 207 44.78 4.89 26.62
N GLY A 208 45.28 4.14 27.60
CA GLY A 208 44.86 2.76 27.86
C GLY A 208 43.42 2.69 28.37
N GLY A 209 42.68 1.72 27.85
CA GLY A 209 41.32 1.40 28.29
C GLY A 209 40.65 0.44 27.32
N ASN A 210 40.60 -0.84 27.68
CA ASN A 210 39.98 -1.90 26.89
C ASN A 210 38.45 -1.73 26.90
N ILE A 211 37.83 -1.46 25.74
CA ILE A 211 36.38 -1.60 25.55
C ILE A 211 36.17 -2.51 24.34
N PRO A 212 35.46 -3.65 24.48
CA PRO A 212 35.29 -4.61 23.40
C PRO A 212 34.43 -4.03 22.27
N THR A 213 34.98 -4.03 21.06
CA THR A 213 34.35 -3.61 19.82
C THR A 213 33.36 -4.67 19.33
N SER A 214 32.07 -4.47 19.59
CA SER A 214 31.01 -5.10 18.81
C SER A 214 31.07 -4.54 17.38
N SER A 215 31.53 -5.37 16.45
CA SER A 215 31.60 -5.08 15.03
C SER A 215 30.21 -5.09 14.39
N ASN A 216 29.37 -4.11 14.73
CA ASN A 216 28.22 -3.80 13.90
C ASN A 216 28.72 -3.09 12.65
N LYS A 217 28.96 -3.90 11.60
CA LYS A 217 29.10 -3.44 10.22
C LYS A 217 27.90 -2.54 9.91
N PHE A 218 28.13 -1.23 9.89
CA PHE A 218 27.22 -0.29 9.25
C PHE A 218 27.20 -0.64 7.76
N GLN A 219 26.28 -1.51 7.36
CA GLN A 219 25.86 -1.60 5.98
C GLN A 219 25.14 -0.29 5.66
N PRO A 220 25.61 0.53 4.70
CA PRO A 220 24.75 1.57 4.17
C PRO A 220 23.53 0.86 3.60
N THR A 221 22.37 1.12 4.18
CA THR A 221 21.07 0.71 3.66
C THR A 221 20.83 1.47 2.36
N PHE A 222 21.49 1.01 1.30
CA PHE A 222 20.91 1.12 -0.03
C PHE A 222 19.56 0.41 0.06
N TYR A 223 18.51 1.11 -0.39
CA TYR A 223 17.19 0.55 -0.60
C TYR A 223 17.27 -0.85 -1.18
N PRO A 224 16.34 -1.76 -0.86
CA PRO A 224 16.36 -3.12 -1.37
C PRO A 224 16.60 -3.06 -2.87
N GLN A 225 17.76 -3.56 -3.29
CA GLN A 225 18.02 -3.92 -4.66
C GLN A 225 16.85 -4.83 -4.98
N VAL A 226 15.93 -4.35 -5.82
CA VAL A 226 14.85 -5.20 -6.29
C VAL A 226 15.60 -6.26 -7.10
N SER A 227 15.80 -7.42 -6.47
CA SER A 227 16.18 -8.66 -7.12
C SER A 227 15.03 -8.99 -8.07
N THR A 228 14.97 -8.24 -9.16
CA THR A 228 14.09 -8.46 -10.30
C THR A 228 14.74 -9.64 -11.02
N THR A 229 14.30 -10.83 -10.64
CA THR A 229 14.42 -12.02 -11.46
C THR A 229 13.72 -11.74 -12.80
N GLY A 230 14.49 -11.22 -13.75
CA GLY A 230 13.99 -10.69 -15.01
C GLY A 230 14.59 -9.32 -15.25
N GLY A 231 15.77 -9.30 -15.86
CA GLY A 231 16.47 -8.08 -16.24
C GLY A 231 15.56 -7.19 -17.05
N GLN A 232 15.01 -6.16 -16.41
CA GLN A 232 14.59 -4.98 -17.16
C GLN A 232 15.85 -4.45 -17.84
N PRO A 233 15.78 -4.06 -19.12
CA PRO A 233 16.93 -3.47 -19.79
C PRO A 233 17.34 -2.26 -18.96
N GLU A 234 18.43 -2.42 -18.21
CA GLU A 234 19.12 -1.33 -17.56
C GLU A 234 19.43 -0.35 -18.70
N CYS A 235 18.89 0.88 -18.64
CA CYS A 235 19.13 1.85 -19.70
C CYS A 235 20.65 2.03 -19.79
N LYS A 236 21.26 1.52 -20.85
CA LYS A 236 22.72 1.44 -20.99
C LYS A 236 23.36 2.77 -21.41
N GLY A 237 22.72 3.91 -21.11
CA GLY A 237 23.28 5.22 -21.41
C GLY A 237 23.21 5.61 -22.89
N GLU A 238 22.01 5.56 -23.49
CA GLU A 238 21.76 6.39 -24.67
C GLU A 238 21.62 7.86 -24.25
N LYS A 239 21.88 8.81 -25.16
CA LYS A 239 21.73 10.26 -24.92
C LYS A 239 20.38 10.63 -24.27
N ILE A 240 19.33 9.87 -24.57
CA ILE A 240 17.98 10.04 -24.00
C ILE A 240 17.93 9.62 -22.53
N ASP A 241 18.61 8.54 -22.16
CA ASP A 241 18.68 8.06 -20.78
C ASP A 241 19.38 9.07 -19.88
N VAL A 242 20.52 9.63 -20.33
CA VAL A 242 21.23 10.72 -19.63
C VAL A 242 20.31 11.93 -19.43
N LEU A 243 19.60 12.34 -20.49
CA LEU A 243 18.65 13.45 -20.43
C LEU A 243 17.53 13.21 -19.41
N VAL A 244 16.97 12.00 -19.37
CA VAL A 244 15.89 11.66 -18.44
C VAL A 244 16.41 11.59 -17.01
N ARG A 245 17.55 10.95 -16.76
CA ARG A 245 18.17 10.85 -15.42
C ARG A 245 18.51 12.22 -14.86
N LEU A 246 19.18 13.05 -15.66
CA LEU A 246 19.54 14.40 -15.24
C LEU A 246 18.29 15.27 -15.05
N GLY A 247 17.29 15.11 -15.91
CA GLY A 247 16.01 15.78 -15.73
C GLY A 247 15.30 15.39 -14.45
N LEU A 248 15.33 14.11 -14.06
CA LEU A 248 14.74 13.63 -12.81
C LEU A 248 15.52 14.18 -11.60
N LEU A 249 16.84 14.19 -11.68
CA LEU A 249 17.69 14.78 -10.64
C LEU A 249 17.36 16.27 -10.46
N LYS A 250 17.35 17.05 -11.53
CA LYS A 250 17.00 18.48 -11.47
C LYS A 250 15.57 18.71 -10.96
N LEU A 251 14.63 17.82 -11.27
CA LEU A 251 13.25 17.93 -10.78
C LEU A 251 13.18 17.75 -9.25
N VAL A 252 13.91 16.77 -8.72
CA VAL A 252 13.92 16.41 -7.29
C VAL A 252 14.81 17.34 -6.46
N SER A 253 15.88 17.88 -7.05
CA SER A 253 16.80 18.82 -6.38
C SER A 253 16.26 20.24 -6.25
N LYS A 254 15.06 20.55 -6.79
CA LYS A 254 14.43 21.85 -6.62
C LYS A 254 14.11 22.10 -5.14
N ILE A 255 14.34 23.35 -4.73
CA ILE A 255 14.06 23.83 -3.37
C ILE A 255 12.54 23.83 -3.12
N GLU A 256 11.77 24.23 -4.14
CA GLU A 256 10.31 24.18 -4.10
C GLU A 256 9.80 22.74 -4.18
N GLY A 257 8.83 22.40 -3.33
CA GLY A 257 8.20 21.09 -3.33
C GLY A 257 7.58 20.78 -4.69
N ILE A 258 7.70 19.54 -5.16
CA ILE A 258 7.04 19.12 -6.40
C ILE A 258 5.52 19.24 -6.20
N ASN A 259 4.91 20.16 -6.94
CA ASN A 259 3.47 20.40 -6.97
C ASN A 259 2.82 19.67 -8.16
N ASN A 260 1.54 19.34 -8.06
CA ASN A 260 0.81 18.62 -9.10
C ASN A 260 0.66 19.46 -10.39
N GLU A 261 0.72 20.77 -10.29
CA GLU A 261 0.57 21.72 -11.42
C GLU A 261 1.83 21.82 -12.29
N ASN A 262 3.01 21.66 -11.69
CA ASN A 262 4.31 21.81 -12.37
C ASN A 262 4.95 20.45 -12.74
N LEU A 263 4.26 19.35 -12.45
CA LEU A 263 4.75 18.01 -12.70
C LEU A 263 4.60 17.64 -14.20
N PRO A 264 5.65 17.10 -14.86
CA PRO A 264 5.53 16.57 -16.20
C PRO A 264 4.39 15.56 -16.31
N GLU A 265 3.59 15.64 -17.37
CA GLU A 265 2.38 14.83 -17.52
C GLU A 265 2.70 13.34 -17.56
N THR A 266 3.87 12.99 -18.09
CA THR A 266 4.42 11.62 -18.13
C THR A 266 4.77 11.06 -16.75
N LEU A 267 4.91 11.90 -15.72
CA LEU A 267 5.33 11.51 -14.37
C LEU A 267 4.20 11.53 -13.34
N LYS A 268 2.94 11.80 -13.74
CA LYS A 268 1.78 11.87 -12.83
C LYS A 268 1.62 10.66 -11.92
N LEU A 269 1.82 9.44 -12.46
CA LEU A 269 1.75 8.20 -11.67
C LEU A 269 2.88 8.06 -10.65
N ASN A 270 4.01 8.74 -10.87
CA ASN A 270 5.20 8.69 -10.02
C ASN A 270 5.30 9.86 -9.04
N PHE A 271 4.31 10.76 -9.00
CA PHE A 271 4.29 11.91 -8.09
C PHE A 271 4.62 11.56 -6.62
N PRO A 272 3.97 10.58 -5.96
CA PRO A 272 4.28 10.28 -4.56
C PRO A 272 5.71 9.75 -4.37
N ARG A 273 6.21 8.98 -5.35
CA ARG A 273 7.59 8.46 -5.34
C ARG A 273 8.60 9.60 -5.44
N LEU A 274 8.38 10.53 -6.36
CA LEU A 274 9.26 11.71 -6.53
C LEU A 274 9.28 12.60 -5.28
N ARG A 275 8.12 12.83 -4.66
CA ARG A 275 8.02 13.62 -3.42
C ARG A 275 8.73 12.95 -2.25
N SER A 276 8.66 11.62 -2.17
CA SER A 276 9.40 10.85 -1.16
C SER A 276 10.92 11.00 -1.33
N ILE A 277 11.43 10.87 -2.55
CA ILE A 277 12.86 11.04 -2.85
C ILE A 277 13.30 12.48 -2.57
N GLN A 278 12.51 13.49 -2.95
CA GLN A 278 12.82 14.89 -2.64
C GLN A 278 12.98 15.12 -1.13
N SER A 279 12.06 14.59 -0.33
CA SER A 279 12.16 14.68 1.13
C SER A 279 13.43 14.01 1.67
N GLN A 280 13.81 12.84 1.12
CA GLN A 280 15.04 12.16 1.52
C GLN A 280 16.30 12.95 1.13
N LEU A 281 16.33 13.50 -0.08
CA LEU A 281 17.44 14.32 -0.55
C LEU A 281 17.61 15.57 0.33
N GLN A 282 16.50 16.27 0.64
CA GLN A 282 16.53 17.42 1.54
C GLN A 282 17.04 17.05 2.94
N LYS A 283 16.64 15.90 3.49
CA LYS A 283 17.18 15.40 4.77
C LYS A 283 18.68 15.17 4.69
N ILE A 284 19.18 14.54 3.63
CA ILE A 284 20.62 14.32 3.43
C ILE A 284 21.35 15.66 3.39
N ILE A 285 20.86 16.62 2.61
CA ILE A 285 21.47 17.95 2.50
C ILE A 285 21.53 18.64 3.87
N VAL A 286 20.43 18.62 4.64
CA VAL A 286 20.39 19.22 5.99
C VAL A 286 21.38 18.54 6.94
N ILE A 287 21.49 17.21 6.90
CA ILE A 287 22.44 16.47 7.73
C ILE A 287 23.88 16.81 7.32
N SER A 288 24.22 16.73 6.04
CA SER A 288 25.56 17.03 5.54
C SER A 288 25.99 18.46 5.83
N THR A 289 25.10 19.44 5.63
CA THR A 289 25.37 20.85 5.98
C THR A 289 25.55 21.05 7.48
N SER A 290 24.73 20.42 8.32
CA SER A 290 24.89 20.45 9.79
C SER A 290 26.24 19.87 10.22
N MET A 291 26.66 18.74 9.63
CA MET A 291 27.95 18.11 9.91
C MET A 291 29.12 19.00 9.47
N LEU A 292 29.00 19.67 8.32
CA LEU A 292 30.01 20.63 7.83
C LEU A 292 30.14 21.83 8.76
N VAL A 293 29.02 22.41 9.20
CA VAL A 293 29.01 23.54 10.14
C VAL A 293 29.61 23.13 11.48
N LEU A 294 29.28 21.95 12.00
CA LEU A 294 29.87 21.41 13.23
C LEU A 294 31.39 21.27 13.09
N ARG A 295 31.86 20.69 11.98
CA ARG A 295 33.29 20.54 11.70
C ARG A 295 34.00 21.89 11.64
N GLN A 296 33.41 22.88 10.95
CA GLN A 296 33.97 24.23 10.86
C GLN A 296 34.00 24.93 12.23
N SER A 297 32.95 24.77 13.04
CA SER A 297 32.91 25.33 14.39
C SER A 297 33.95 24.70 15.32
N LEU A 298 34.18 23.39 15.22
CA LEU A 298 35.19 22.68 16.01
C LEU A 298 36.61 23.11 15.61
N LEU A 299 36.89 23.18 14.31
CA LEU A 299 38.18 23.66 13.79
C LEU A 299 38.45 25.10 14.24
N ARG A 300 37.45 25.98 14.12
CA ARG A 300 37.55 27.37 14.58
C ARG A 300 37.84 27.46 16.08
N LYS A 301 37.18 26.64 16.90
CA LYS A 301 37.43 26.61 18.35
C LYS A 301 38.84 26.09 18.69
N SER A 302 39.35 25.10 17.96
CA SER A 302 40.72 24.60 18.17
C SER A 302 41.79 25.66 17.85
N SER A 303 41.56 26.54 16.88
CA SER A 303 42.49 27.62 16.54
C SER A 303 42.53 28.77 17.55
N TYR A 304 41.52 28.91 18.43
CA TYR A 304 41.55 29.92 19.51
C TYR A 304 42.21 29.40 20.80
N ILE A 305 42.42 28.09 20.93
CA ILE A 305 42.97 27.46 22.15
C ILE A 305 44.49 27.24 22.03
N ASN A 306 45.05 27.29 20.83
CA ASN A 306 46.49 27.29 20.58
C ASN A 306 46.90 28.60 19.86
N PRO A 307 47.40 29.62 20.57
CA PRO A 307 48.09 30.76 19.95
C PRO A 307 49.43 30.35 19.35
#